data_AF-A0A843HW49-F1
#
_entry.id   AF-A0A843HW49-F1
#
_cell.length_a   1.000
_cell.length_b   1.000
_cell.length_c   1.000
_cell.angle_alpha   90.00
_cell.angle_beta   90.00
_cell.angle_gamma   90.00
#
_symmetry.space_group_name_H-M   'P 1'
#
loop_
_entity.id
_entity.type
_entity.pdbx_description
1 polymer ?
#
loop_
_entity_poly.entity_id
_entity_poly.type
_entity_poly.pdbx_seq_one_letter_code
_entity_poly.pdbx_strand_id
1 'polypeptide(L)'
;SQAFKARVTGVPQTKIATIELKPFSRAEAIEFLRRGFNEVGIEFKEYELVYDRIGGIPGWLTYFGFIYSENRDLQNSIKTTLDYAKKLIIKEFENFLKGREVARKRYYKVMEVLSNCGRWSDVKKALEYEEGTEISDSEIYNYLTQLEKHSWIIKEEDKYCPAEPLIGYSFI
;
A
#
# COMPACT_ATOMS: atom_id res chain seq x y z
N SER A 1 -15.40 -47.64 43.89
CA SER A 1 -14.34 -46.63 43.77
C SER A 1 -13.79 -46.66 42.36
N GLN A 2 -13.89 -45.53 41.68
CA GLN A 2 -13.09 -45.02 40.54
C GLN A 2 -13.07 -45.74 39.18
N ALA A 3 -13.80 -45.10 38.28
CA ALA A 3 -13.68 -45.03 36.83
C ALA A 3 -12.23 -44.95 36.29
N PHE A 4 -11.96 -45.69 35.22
CA PHE A 4 -10.79 -45.50 34.37
C PHE A 4 -11.19 -44.68 33.12
N LYS A 5 -10.42 -43.62 32.86
CA LYS A 5 -10.67 -42.53 31.92
C LYS A 5 -10.65 -42.97 30.46
N ALA A 6 -11.71 -42.67 29.72
CA ALA A 6 -11.64 -42.51 28.27
C ALA A 6 -10.86 -41.22 27.95
N ARG A 7 -9.82 -41.33 27.11
CA ARG A 7 -9.08 -40.18 26.56
C ARG A 7 -9.23 -40.20 25.04
N VAL A 8 -10.17 -39.39 24.55
CA VAL A 8 -10.19 -38.85 23.19
C VAL A 8 -10.46 -37.37 23.43
N THR A 9 -9.55 -36.45 23.07
CA THR A 9 -9.56 -35.81 21.76
C THR A 9 -8.19 -35.19 21.47
N GLY A 10 -7.54 -35.67 20.40
CA GLY A 10 -6.60 -34.83 19.66
C GLY A 10 -7.45 -33.85 18.84
N VAL A 11 -7.28 -32.55 19.07
CA VAL A 11 -7.89 -31.52 18.23
C VAL A 11 -7.26 -31.63 16.83
N PRO A 12 -8.03 -31.76 15.74
CA PRO A 12 -7.48 -31.74 14.39
C PRO A 12 -6.75 -30.41 14.16
N GLN A 13 -5.48 -30.48 13.80
CA GLN A 13 -4.70 -29.30 13.41
C GLN A 13 -5.24 -28.84 12.05
N THR A 14 -6.11 -27.83 12.06
CA THR A 14 -6.72 -27.29 10.83
C THR A 14 -5.62 -26.79 9.91
N LYS A 15 -5.41 -27.44 8.76
CA LYS A 15 -4.56 -26.90 7.69
C LYS A 15 -5.23 -25.64 7.16
N ILE A 16 -4.65 -24.48 7.43
CA ILE A 16 -5.07 -23.21 6.85
C ILE A 16 -4.45 -23.14 5.46
N ALA A 17 -5.27 -23.04 4.42
CA ALA A 17 -4.81 -22.70 3.08
C ALA A 17 -4.71 -21.17 2.99
N THR A 18 -3.50 -20.66 2.77
CA THR A 18 -3.25 -19.23 2.56
C THR A 18 -3.20 -18.95 1.07
N ILE A 19 -3.98 -17.97 0.62
CA ILE A 19 -3.92 -17.44 -0.75
C ILE A 19 -3.46 -15.99 -0.63
N GLU A 20 -2.31 -15.67 -1.23
CA GLU A 20 -1.78 -14.32 -1.30
C GLU A 20 -2.08 -13.72 -2.67
N LEU A 21 -2.73 -12.55 -2.66
CA LEU A 21 -2.93 -11.75 -3.87
C LEU A 21 -1.87 -10.65 -3.88
N LYS A 22 -1.05 -10.63 -4.92
CA LYS A 22 -0.02 -9.61 -5.14
C LYS A 22 -0.51 -8.58 -6.15
N PRO A 23 0.04 -7.35 -6.14
CA PRO A 23 -0.11 -6.44 -7.26
C PRO A 23 0.29 -7.14 -8.57
N PHE A 24 -0.35 -6.76 -9.67
CA PHE A 24 0.05 -7.25 -10.99
C PHE A 24 1.47 -6.81 -11.33
N SER A 25 2.23 -7.74 -11.89
CA SER A 25 3.42 -7.40 -12.65
C SER A 25 3.07 -6.48 -13.84
N ARG A 26 4.07 -5.83 -14.41
CA ARG A 26 3.92 -5.02 -15.63
C ARG A 26 3.16 -5.76 -16.73
N ALA A 27 3.55 -6.99 -17.02
CA ALA A 27 2.92 -7.80 -18.07
C ALA A 27 1.45 -8.13 -17.75
N GLU A 28 1.15 -8.48 -16.50
CA GLU A 28 -0.22 -8.76 -16.05
C GLU A 28 -1.11 -7.52 -16.10
N ALA A 29 -0.58 -6.35 -15.71
CA ALA A 29 -1.31 -5.09 -15.76
C ALA A 29 -1.64 -4.65 -17.20
N ILE A 30 -0.67 -4.78 -18.11
CA ILE A 30 -0.87 -4.51 -19.54
C ILE A 30 -1.93 -5.45 -20.10
N GLU A 31 -1.83 -6.75 -19.82
CA GLU A 31 -2.80 -7.75 -20.28
C GLU A 31 -4.20 -7.52 -19.70
N PHE A 32 -4.29 -7.13 -18.43
CA PHE A 32 -5.53 -6.78 -17.76
C PHE A 32 -6.24 -5.62 -18.46
N LEU A 33 -5.52 -4.51 -18.70
CA LEU A 33 -6.07 -3.35 -19.42
C LEU A 33 -6.42 -3.70 -20.87
N ARG A 34 -5.56 -4.47 -21.56
CA ARG A 34 -5.78 -4.88 -22.95
C ARG A 34 -7.06 -5.67 -23.09
N ARG A 35 -7.33 -6.64 -22.22
CA ARG A 35 -8.58 -7.39 -22.21
C ARG A 35 -9.78 -6.50 -21.94
N GLY A 36 -9.71 -5.66 -20.91
CA GLY A 36 -10.80 -4.74 -20.58
C GLY A 36 -11.16 -3.81 -21.73
N PHE A 37 -10.17 -3.23 -22.41
CA PHE A 37 -10.41 -2.37 -23.57
C PHE A 37 -10.93 -3.11 -24.80
N ASN A 38 -10.46 -4.34 -25.04
CA ASN A 38 -10.99 -5.17 -26.13
C ASN A 38 -12.48 -5.51 -25.94
N GLU A 39 -12.92 -5.77 -24.71
CA GLU A 39 -14.32 -6.10 -24.39
C GLU A 39 -15.30 -4.99 -24.76
N VAL A 40 -14.85 -3.73 -24.74
CA VAL A 40 -15.65 -2.54 -25.09
C VAL A 40 -15.21 -1.91 -26.41
N GLY A 41 -14.45 -2.63 -27.24
CA GLY A 41 -14.10 -2.22 -28.61
C GLY A 41 -13.15 -1.02 -28.70
N ILE A 42 -12.26 -0.85 -27.72
CA ILE A 42 -11.33 0.27 -27.63
C ILE A 42 -9.94 -0.16 -28.11
N GLU A 43 -9.42 0.56 -29.10
CA GLU A 43 -7.98 0.47 -29.44
C GLU A 43 -7.19 1.41 -28.52
N PHE A 44 -6.23 0.87 -27.78
CA PHE A 44 -5.36 1.61 -26.87
C PHE A 44 -3.91 1.14 -27.03
N LYS A 45 -2.91 2.01 -26.88
CA LYS A 45 -1.50 1.67 -27.13
C LYS A 45 -0.56 2.03 -25.99
N GLU A 46 -0.99 2.89 -25.08
CA GLU A 46 -0.17 3.55 -24.08
C GLU A 46 -0.11 2.77 -22.75
N TYR A 47 -0.22 1.44 -22.82
CA TYR A 47 -0.29 0.57 -21.64
C TYR A 47 0.91 0.72 -20.71
N GLU A 48 2.11 0.84 -21.29
CA GLU A 48 3.36 1.00 -20.51
C GLU A 48 3.35 2.29 -19.70
N LEU A 49 2.92 3.40 -20.31
CA LEU A 49 2.81 4.68 -19.62
C LEU A 49 1.79 4.60 -18.47
N VAL A 50 0.68 3.91 -18.67
CA VAL A 50 -0.32 3.73 -17.60
C VAL A 50 0.29 2.97 -16.43
N TYR A 51 0.99 1.86 -16.70
CA TYR A 51 1.65 1.10 -15.64
C TYR A 51 2.72 1.93 -14.91
N ASP A 52 3.56 2.67 -15.64
CA ASP A 52 4.59 3.52 -15.04
C ASP A 52 4.01 4.60 -14.13
N ARG A 53 2.79 5.07 -14.41
CA ARG A 53 2.13 6.14 -13.65
C ARG A 53 1.22 5.64 -12.53
N ILE A 54 0.61 4.46 -12.68
CA ILE A 54 -0.44 3.95 -11.77
C ILE A 54 0.02 2.72 -11.00
N GLY A 55 0.93 1.92 -11.55
CA GLY A 55 1.38 0.66 -10.97
C GLY A 55 0.44 -0.52 -11.23
N GLY A 56 0.64 -1.59 -10.48
CA GLY A 56 0.02 -2.89 -10.71
C GLY A 56 -1.23 -3.19 -9.87
N ILE A 57 -1.73 -2.26 -9.06
CA ILE A 57 -2.88 -2.53 -8.21
C ILE A 57 -4.14 -2.64 -9.09
N PRO A 58 -4.83 -3.80 -9.10
CA PRO A 58 -5.97 -4.01 -10.00
C PRO A 58 -7.07 -2.97 -9.84
N GLY A 59 -7.32 -2.50 -8.60
CA GLY A 59 -8.32 -1.46 -8.32
C GLY A 59 -8.03 -0.12 -9.01
N TRP A 60 -6.78 0.34 -9.00
CA TRP A 60 -6.38 1.58 -9.67
C TRP A 60 -6.42 1.46 -11.19
N LEU A 61 -5.98 0.32 -11.73
CA LEU A 61 -6.08 0.02 -13.17
C LEU A 61 -7.53 -0.05 -13.64
N THR A 62 -8.42 -0.59 -12.80
CA THR A 62 -9.86 -0.67 -13.08
C THR A 62 -10.48 0.72 -13.14
N TYR A 63 -10.18 1.58 -12.16
CA TYR A 63 -10.66 2.96 -12.14
C TYR A 63 -10.15 3.76 -13.34
N PHE A 64 -8.86 3.63 -13.68
CA PHE A 64 -8.30 4.21 -14.89
C PHE A 64 -9.03 3.74 -16.15
N GLY A 65 -9.19 2.43 -16.32
CA GLY A 65 -9.86 1.84 -17.48
C GLY A 65 -11.28 2.35 -17.65
N PHE A 66 -12.03 2.47 -16.54
CA PHE A 66 -13.37 3.06 -16.52
C PHE A 66 -13.35 4.52 -17.01
N ILE A 67 -12.54 5.39 -16.40
CA ILE A 67 -12.49 6.82 -16.76
C ILE A 67 -12.07 7.01 -18.22
N TYR A 68 -11.06 6.27 -18.69
CA TYR A 68 -10.61 6.34 -20.07
C TYR A 68 -11.66 5.85 -21.07
N SER A 69 -12.44 4.82 -20.70
CA SER A 69 -13.52 4.31 -21.55
C SER A 69 -14.62 5.34 -21.80
N GLU A 70 -14.85 6.26 -20.86
CA GLU A 70 -15.85 7.31 -20.96
C GLU A 70 -15.34 8.54 -21.74
N ASN A 71 -14.11 8.99 -21.48
CA ASN A 71 -13.65 10.30 -21.96
C ASN A 71 -12.59 10.27 -23.07
N ARG A 72 -11.91 9.13 -23.29
CA ARG A 72 -10.83 8.96 -24.30
C ARG A 72 -9.62 9.87 -24.15
N ASP A 73 -9.47 10.54 -23.01
CA ASP A 73 -8.36 11.42 -22.71
C ASP A 73 -7.40 10.72 -21.75
N LEU A 74 -6.24 10.32 -22.27
CA LEU A 74 -5.22 9.60 -21.52
C LEU A 74 -4.69 10.41 -20.33
N GLN A 75 -4.34 11.68 -20.55
CA GLN A 75 -3.73 12.50 -19.50
C GLN A 75 -4.75 12.84 -18.42
N ASN A 76 -5.98 13.17 -18.81
CA ASN A 76 -7.06 13.40 -17.86
C ASN A 76 -7.41 12.13 -17.08
N SER A 77 -7.42 10.96 -17.72
CA SER A 77 -7.74 9.69 -17.05
C SER A 77 -6.67 9.29 -16.03
N ILE A 78 -5.39 9.44 -16.37
CA ILE A 78 -4.29 9.24 -15.42
C ILE A 78 -4.42 10.23 -14.26
N LYS A 79 -4.57 11.52 -14.55
CA LYS A 79 -4.67 12.56 -13.51
C LYS A 79 -5.86 12.30 -12.57
N THR A 80 -7.04 12.01 -13.12
CA THR A 80 -8.24 11.73 -12.33
C THR A 80 -8.04 10.51 -11.44
N THR A 81 -7.37 9.47 -11.95
CA THR A 81 -7.05 8.27 -11.16
C THR A 81 -6.09 8.59 -10.02
N LEU A 82 -5.02 9.34 -10.28
CA LEU A 82 -4.05 9.75 -9.26
C LEU A 82 -4.69 10.65 -8.19
N ASP A 83 -5.53 11.60 -8.59
CA ASP A 83 -6.24 12.49 -7.66
C ASP A 83 -7.22 11.71 -6.78
N TYR A 84 -7.91 10.72 -7.35
CA TYR A 84 -8.82 9.85 -6.60
C TYR A 84 -8.04 8.95 -5.63
N ALA A 85 -6.98 8.31 -6.09
CA ALA A 85 -6.12 7.46 -5.26
C ALA A 85 -5.54 8.25 -4.08
N LYS A 86 -4.96 9.45 -4.33
CA LYS A 86 -4.42 10.31 -3.26
C LYS A 86 -5.48 10.64 -2.22
N LYS A 87 -6.69 11.04 -2.64
CA LYS A 87 -7.79 11.32 -1.70
C LYS A 87 -8.19 10.10 -0.88
N LEU A 88 -8.29 8.93 -1.50
CA LEU A 88 -8.70 7.70 -0.81
C LEU A 88 -7.62 7.23 0.18
N ILE A 89 -6.36 7.18 -0.26
CA ILE A 89 -5.21 6.77 0.54
C ILE A 89 -5.05 7.69 1.76
N ILE A 90 -5.12 9.01 1.58
CA ILE A 90 -5.05 9.95 2.71
C ILE A 90 -6.23 9.73 3.67
N LYS A 91 -7.44 9.49 3.16
CA LYS A 91 -8.60 9.18 4.03
C LYS A 91 -8.40 7.88 4.82
N GLU A 92 -7.82 6.86 4.20
CA GLU A 92 -7.48 5.60 4.87
C GLU A 92 -6.38 5.78 5.92
N PHE A 93 -5.39 6.62 5.63
CA PHE A 93 -4.34 6.95 6.56
C PHE A 93 -4.89 7.72 7.77
N GLU A 94 -5.79 8.66 7.54
CA GLU A 94 -6.54 9.33 8.60
C GLU A 94 -7.32 8.36 9.49
N ASN A 95 -7.91 7.31 8.90
CA ASN A 95 -8.56 6.26 9.67
C ASN A 95 -7.55 5.44 10.49
N PHE A 96 -6.38 5.12 9.92
CA PHE A 96 -5.28 4.50 10.65
C PHE A 96 -4.82 5.36 11.84
N LEU A 97 -4.84 6.69 11.71
CA LEU A 97 -4.41 7.60 12.77
C LEU A 97 -5.44 7.80 13.90
N LYS A 98 -6.66 7.27 13.79
CA LYS A 98 -7.63 7.29 14.89
C LYS A 98 -7.10 6.50 16.09
N GLY A 99 -7.06 7.13 17.26
CA GLY A 99 -6.41 6.61 18.47
C GLY A 99 -4.88 6.79 18.51
N ARG A 100 -4.30 7.51 17.53
CA ARG A 100 -2.86 7.83 17.43
C ARG A 100 -2.63 9.35 17.29
N GLU A 101 -3.53 10.17 17.82
CA GLU A 101 -3.59 11.62 17.58
C GLU A 101 -2.30 12.34 18.01
N VAL A 102 -1.71 11.94 19.13
CA VAL A 102 -0.45 12.53 19.64
C VAL A 102 0.71 12.29 18.67
N ALA A 103 0.76 11.11 18.05
CA ALA A 103 1.83 10.73 17.13
C ALA A 103 1.53 11.09 15.66
N ARG A 104 0.39 11.74 15.39
CA ARG A 104 -0.10 12.02 14.03
C ARG A 104 0.95 12.71 13.16
N LYS A 105 1.56 13.79 13.65
CA LYS A 105 2.57 14.55 12.91
C LYS A 105 3.76 13.67 12.55
N ARG A 106 4.27 12.89 13.52
CA ARG A 106 5.37 11.96 13.32
C ARG A 106 5.04 10.91 12.26
N TYR A 107 3.87 10.28 12.31
CA TYR A 107 3.46 9.31 11.28
C TYR A 107 3.42 9.90 9.87
N TYR A 108 2.90 11.13 9.72
CA TYR A 108 2.96 11.84 8.44
C TYR A 108 4.39 12.06 7.98
N LYS A 109 5.27 12.53 8.88
CA LYS A 109 6.68 12.73 8.54
C LYS A 109 7.40 11.43 8.18
N VAL A 110 7.12 10.34 8.89
CA VAL A 110 7.64 9.01 8.53
C VAL A 110 7.21 8.63 7.11
N MET A 111 5.92 8.77 6.77
CA MET A 111 5.44 8.45 5.41
C MET A 111 6.03 9.36 4.34
N GLU A 112 6.22 10.66 4.62
CA GLU A 112 6.90 11.61 3.72
C GLU A 112 8.33 11.16 3.43
N VAL A 113 9.10 10.83 4.47
CA VAL A 113 10.50 10.35 4.37
C VAL A 113 10.59 9.03 3.60
N LEU A 114 9.63 8.14 3.82
CA LEU A 114 9.59 6.82 3.19
C LEU A 114 8.92 6.82 1.81
N SER A 115 8.45 7.96 1.30
CA SER A 115 7.72 8.06 0.01
C SER A 115 8.49 7.46 -1.18
N ASN A 116 9.83 7.49 -1.14
CA ASN A 116 10.73 6.92 -2.15
C ASN A 116 11.66 5.83 -1.57
N CYS A 117 11.19 5.12 -0.56
CA CYS A 117 11.96 4.20 0.27
C CYS A 117 13.08 4.87 1.09
N GLY A 118 13.20 4.49 2.36
CA GLY A 118 14.21 5.04 3.26
C GLY A 118 14.66 4.03 4.31
N ARG A 119 15.77 4.32 4.98
CA ARG A 119 16.28 3.51 6.09
C ARG A 119 15.73 4.02 7.42
N TRP A 120 15.82 3.18 8.43
CA TRP A 120 15.53 3.56 9.82
C TRP A 120 16.26 4.85 10.24
N SER A 121 17.52 5.01 9.83
CA SER A 121 18.32 6.20 10.15
C SER A 121 17.79 7.48 9.51
N ASP A 122 17.14 7.38 8.35
CA ASP A 122 16.60 8.54 7.64
C ASP A 122 15.35 9.05 8.36
N VAL A 123 14.51 8.13 8.83
CA VAL A 123 13.34 8.44 9.66
C VAL A 123 13.75 9.08 10.98
N LYS A 124 14.72 8.51 11.69
CA LYS A 124 15.21 9.07 12.97
C LYS A 124 15.72 10.50 12.77
N LYS A 125 16.63 10.69 11.81
CA LYS A 125 17.20 12.02 11.49
C LYS A 125 16.12 13.04 11.14
N ALA A 126 15.13 12.66 10.33
CA ALA A 126 14.08 13.57 9.90
C ALA A 126 13.17 14.01 11.05
N LEU A 127 12.78 13.08 11.93
CA LEU A 127 11.93 13.41 13.06
C LEU A 127 12.69 14.24 14.11
N GLU A 128 13.95 13.90 14.41
CA GLU A 128 14.78 14.67 15.35
C GLU A 128 15.05 16.09 14.83
N TYR A 129 15.25 16.24 13.51
CA TYR A 129 15.38 17.55 12.88
C TYR A 129 14.09 18.38 12.98
N GLU A 130 12.92 17.77 12.79
CA GLU A 130 11.63 18.48 12.88
C GLU A 130 11.30 18.92 14.31
N GLU A 131 11.69 18.14 15.32
CA GLU A 131 11.35 18.42 16.72
C GLU A 131 12.47 19.14 17.51
N GLY A 132 13.69 19.17 16.97
CA GLY A 132 14.85 19.77 17.63
C GLY A 132 15.29 19.02 18.89
N THR A 133 14.92 17.74 19.02
CA THR A 133 15.23 16.89 20.17
C THR A 133 15.50 15.46 19.71
N GLU A 134 16.23 14.71 20.54
CA GLU A 134 16.43 13.27 20.33
C GLU A 134 15.11 12.50 20.46
N ILE A 135 14.93 11.49 19.61
CA ILE A 135 13.79 10.57 19.65
C ILE A 135 14.31 9.16 19.91
N SER A 136 13.66 8.44 20.82
CA SER A 136 14.14 7.12 21.23
C SER A 136 14.06 6.10 20.09
N ASP A 137 15.02 5.18 20.05
CA ASP A 137 15.04 4.12 19.03
C ASP A 137 13.79 3.23 19.09
N SER A 138 13.24 3.04 20.29
CA SER A 138 11.99 2.31 20.52
C SER A 138 10.78 3.00 19.88
N GLU A 139 10.73 4.34 19.87
CA GLU A 139 9.64 5.07 19.22
C GLU A 139 9.70 4.91 17.70
N ILE A 140 10.89 5.06 17.11
CA ILE A 140 11.09 4.86 15.67
C ILE A 140 10.72 3.43 15.26
N TYR A 141 11.20 2.44 16.02
CA TYR A 141 10.86 1.03 15.79
C TYR A 141 9.36 0.79 15.86
N ASN A 142 8.67 1.39 16.84
CA ASN A 142 7.23 1.26 16.97
C ASN A 142 6.49 1.88 15.77
N TYR A 143 6.86 3.07 15.29
CA TYR A 143 6.21 3.67 14.12
C TYR A 143 6.33 2.79 12.89
N LEU A 144 7.53 2.31 12.58
CA LEU A 144 7.78 1.43 11.44
C LEU A 144 7.01 0.11 11.58
N THR A 145 7.02 -0.50 12.77
CA THR A 145 6.27 -1.74 13.04
C THR A 145 4.78 -1.56 12.85
N GLN A 146 4.19 -0.44 13.31
CA GLN A 146 2.76 -0.19 13.15
C GLN A 146 2.40 0.06 11.68
N LEU A 147 3.24 0.78 10.93
CA LEU A 147 3.02 1.02 9.50
C LEU A 147 3.13 -0.30 8.72
N GLU A 148 4.12 -1.14 9.01
CA GLU A 148 4.32 -2.44 8.35
C GLU A 148 3.17 -3.41 8.67
N LYS A 149 2.79 -3.52 9.95
CA LYS A 149 1.66 -4.38 10.39
C LYS A 149 0.34 -4.00 9.71
N HIS A 150 0.15 -2.73 9.40
CA HIS A 150 -1.04 -2.21 8.73
C HIS A 150 -0.84 -2.05 7.20
N SER A 151 0.22 -2.63 6.64
CA SER A 151 0.52 -2.66 5.20
C SER A 151 0.64 -1.28 4.53
N TRP A 152 1.06 -0.26 5.28
CA TRP A 152 1.43 1.05 4.71
C TRP A 152 2.80 1.01 4.06
N ILE A 153 3.70 0.23 4.67
CA ILE A 153 5.07 0.04 4.22
C ILE A 153 5.42 -1.44 4.23
N ILE A 154 6.43 -1.79 3.45
CA ILE A 154 7.10 -3.09 3.45
C ILE A 154 8.58 -2.89 3.76
N LYS A 155 9.22 -3.90 4.34
CA LYS A 155 10.66 -3.91 4.53
C LYS A 155 11.32 -4.76 3.45
N GLU A 156 12.16 -4.13 2.65
CA GLU A 156 13.00 -4.77 1.64
C GLU A 156 14.46 -4.59 2.03
N GLU A 157 15.13 -5.69 2.39
CA GLU A 157 16.49 -5.68 2.91
C GLU A 157 16.65 -4.73 4.13
N ASP A 158 17.35 -3.61 3.92
CA ASP A 158 17.63 -2.58 4.91
C ASP A 158 16.75 -1.31 4.76
N LYS A 159 15.82 -1.32 3.79
CA LYS A 159 14.93 -0.19 3.48
C LYS A 159 13.48 -0.49 3.80
N TYR A 160 12.75 0.56 4.11
CA TYR A 160 11.31 0.60 4.23
C TYR A 160 10.74 1.35 3.04
N CYS A 161 9.84 0.71 2.30
CA CYS A 161 9.21 1.25 1.10
C CYS A 161 7.69 1.32 1.30
N PRO A 162 6.97 2.23 0.61
CA PRO A 162 5.52 2.17 0.56
C PRO A 162 5.08 0.81 0.00
N ALA A 163 4.01 0.23 0.56
CA ALA A 163 3.56 -1.10 0.15
C ALA A 163 3.05 -1.15 -1.30
N GLU A 164 2.65 -0.01 -1.86
CA GLU A 164 2.30 0.14 -3.26
C GLU A 164 2.66 1.56 -3.77
N PRO A 165 2.84 1.75 -5.10
CA PRO A 165 3.34 3.01 -5.66
C PRO A 165 2.50 4.24 -5.31
N LEU A 166 1.16 4.12 -5.30
CA LEU A 166 0.30 5.28 -5.06
C LEU A 166 0.24 5.70 -3.60
N ILE A 167 0.63 4.82 -2.66
CA ILE A 167 0.88 5.24 -1.26
C ILE A 167 2.04 6.22 -1.26
N GLY A 168 3.18 5.87 -1.85
CA GLY A 168 4.35 6.77 -1.93
C GLY A 168 3.99 8.12 -2.55
N TYR A 169 3.32 8.10 -3.70
CA TYR A 169 2.83 9.30 -4.39
C TYR A 169 1.95 10.22 -3.53
N SER A 170 1.22 9.66 -2.57
CA SER A 170 0.26 10.41 -1.75
C SER A 170 0.93 11.27 -0.66
N PHE A 171 2.17 10.94 -0.28
CA PHE A 171 2.92 11.61 0.80
C PHE A 171 4.11 12.45 0.28
N ILE A 172 4.16 12.68 -1.04
CA ILE A 172 5.02 13.68 -1.69
C ILE A 172 4.28 15.03 -1.75
#